data_AF-X0WN46-F1
#
_entry.id   AF-X0WN46-F1
#
_cell.length_a   1.000
_cell.length_b   1.000
_cell.length_c   1.000
_cell.angle_alpha   90.00
_cell.angle_beta   90.00
_cell.angle_gamma   90.00
#
_symmetry.space_group_name_H-M   'P 1'
#
loop_
_entity.id
_entity.type
_entity.pdbx_description
1 polymer ?
#
loop_
_entity_poly.entity_id
_entity_poly.type
_entity_poly.pdbx_seq_one_letter_code
_entity_poly.pdbx_strand_id
1 'polypeptide(L)'
;QKQLDHSLAGFDESGLGQVVRPLKRVGMYVPGTTAVYPSSVLMTAIPARVAGVAEVYMATPAAGDGSVSPLKLAAADIAGVDSIFRAGGAQAIAALAFGSESIPRVDKICGPGNIFVALAKKAVHGLVGIDGIFGPTETLVVADDGADPALCAADLLAQAEHDALASPILITTSDALAQAVMRELEQELRSLERRDIAAAALEGQGLAIVVETLEEALALANEYAPEHLSLAVSDGERYLGQVT
;
A
#
# COMPACT_ATOMS: atom_id res chain seq x y z
N GLN A 1 9.58 -9.22 14.65
CA GLN A 1 9.77 -9.77 16.01
C GLN A 1 8.65 -9.33 16.95
N LYS A 2 8.49 -8.03 17.24
CA LYS A 2 7.45 -7.54 18.17
C LYS A 2 6.04 -8.13 17.96
N GLN A 3 5.56 -8.21 16.72
CA GLN A 3 4.25 -8.83 16.42
C GLN A 3 4.18 -10.34 16.72
N LEU A 4 5.28 -11.08 16.55
CA LEU A 4 5.34 -12.51 16.91
C LEU A 4 5.35 -12.70 18.43
N ASP A 5 5.97 -11.79 19.17
CA ASP A 5 6.04 -11.85 20.63
C ASP A 5 4.66 -11.73 21.29
N HIS A 6 3.68 -11.13 20.59
CA HIS A 6 2.28 -11.05 21.02
C HIS A 6 1.42 -12.25 20.60
N SER A 7 1.98 -13.22 19.87
CA SER A 7 1.22 -14.40 19.47
C SER A 7 1.05 -15.39 20.63
N LEU A 8 -0.15 -15.98 20.76
CA LEU A 8 -0.38 -17.06 21.71
C LEU A 8 0.52 -18.25 21.33
N ALA A 9 1.39 -18.64 22.26
CA ALA A 9 2.31 -19.74 22.08
C ALA A 9 2.19 -20.73 23.25
N GLY A 10 1.84 -21.97 22.92
CA GLY A 10 1.75 -23.06 23.89
C GLY A 10 0.31 -23.43 24.25
N PHE A 11 0.19 -24.39 25.17
CA PHE A 11 -1.07 -24.93 25.67
C PHE A 11 -1.32 -24.46 27.10
N ASP A 12 -2.56 -24.08 27.39
CA ASP A 12 -3.02 -23.80 28.75
C ASP A 12 -3.28 -25.09 29.54
N GLU A 13 -3.69 -24.96 30.80
CA GLU A 13 -3.99 -26.09 31.68
C GLU A 13 -5.16 -26.95 31.20
N SER A 14 -6.03 -26.42 30.34
CA SER A 14 -7.11 -27.16 29.70
C SER A 14 -6.66 -27.97 28.48
N GLY A 15 -5.41 -27.77 28.04
CA GLY A 15 -4.85 -28.37 26.85
C GLY A 15 -5.21 -27.63 25.55
N LEU A 16 -5.71 -26.40 25.64
CA LEU A 16 -5.97 -25.53 24.48
C LEU A 16 -4.76 -24.67 24.19
N GLY A 17 -4.37 -24.58 22.93
CA GLY A 17 -3.16 -23.86 22.56
C GLY A 17 -3.04 -23.54 21.08
N GLN A 18 -2.09 -22.65 20.77
CA GLN A 18 -1.79 -22.26 19.40
C GLN A 18 -0.30 -22.46 19.11
N VAL A 19 -0.03 -22.98 17.91
CA VAL A 19 1.31 -23.10 17.35
C VAL A 19 1.33 -22.41 15.99
N VAL A 20 2.15 -21.36 15.88
CA VAL A 20 2.35 -20.62 14.64
C VAL A 20 3.51 -21.24 13.85
N ARG A 21 3.31 -21.50 12.56
CA ARG A 21 4.35 -21.99 11.66
C ARG A 21 4.41 -21.15 10.39
N PRO A 22 5.61 -20.83 9.87
CA PRO A 22 5.73 -20.13 8.61
C PRO A 22 5.21 -20.97 7.44
N LEU A 23 4.83 -20.28 6.37
CA LEU A 23 4.68 -20.90 5.06
C LEU A 23 6.05 -21.38 4.56
N LYS A 24 6.04 -22.42 3.73
CA LYS A 24 7.28 -22.93 3.14
C LYS A 24 7.80 -21.97 2.08
N ARG A 25 6.90 -21.52 1.18
CA ARG A 25 7.24 -20.69 0.02
C ARG A 25 6.28 -19.53 -0.15
N VAL A 26 6.81 -18.32 -0.31
CA VAL A 26 6.01 -17.12 -0.60
C VAL A 26 6.53 -16.45 -1.86
N GLY A 27 5.61 -16.05 -2.73
CA GLY A 27 5.89 -15.19 -3.87
C GLY A 27 5.51 -13.75 -3.55
N MET A 28 6.31 -12.78 -4.01
CA MET A 28 5.95 -11.37 -4.02
C MET A 28 5.94 -10.85 -5.44
N TYR A 29 4.94 -10.04 -5.76
CA TYR A 29 4.92 -9.24 -6.98
C TYR A 29 5.38 -7.83 -6.65
N VAL A 30 6.41 -7.35 -7.36
CA VAL A 30 6.95 -6.00 -7.18
C VAL A 30 6.75 -5.23 -8.48
N PRO A 31 5.87 -4.19 -8.49
CA PRO A 31 5.53 -3.47 -9.71
C PRO A 31 6.69 -2.60 -10.21
N GLY A 32 6.47 -1.99 -11.38
CA GLY A 32 7.25 -0.86 -11.84
C GLY A 32 8.43 -1.20 -12.76
N THR A 33 8.39 -0.60 -13.94
CA THR A 33 9.58 -0.33 -14.78
C THR A 33 9.89 1.16 -14.79
N THR A 34 8.85 2.01 -14.84
CA THR A 34 8.92 3.48 -14.82
C THR A 34 9.15 4.06 -13.42
N ALA A 35 8.29 3.69 -12.46
CA ALA A 35 8.51 3.99 -11.05
C ALA A 35 9.22 2.81 -10.37
N VAL A 36 10.23 3.11 -9.56
CA VAL A 36 11.09 2.09 -8.92
C VAL A 36 10.81 2.06 -7.42
N TYR A 37 10.27 0.95 -6.92
CA TYR A 37 9.84 0.80 -5.53
C TYR A 37 10.68 -0.25 -4.78
N PRO A 38 11.89 0.08 -4.28
CA PRO A 38 12.61 -0.79 -3.36
C PRO A 38 11.84 -0.99 -2.05
N SER A 39 11.01 -0.01 -1.65
CA SER A 39 10.13 -0.09 -0.49
C SER A 39 9.18 -1.29 -0.56
N SER A 40 8.54 -1.55 -1.71
CA SER A 40 7.65 -2.71 -1.88
C SER A 40 8.37 -4.05 -1.70
N VAL A 41 9.65 -4.12 -2.08
CA VAL A 41 10.48 -5.30 -1.82
C VAL A 41 10.67 -5.48 -0.32
N LEU A 42 11.13 -4.44 0.37
CA LEU A 42 11.40 -4.48 1.82
C LEU A 42 10.13 -4.79 2.63
N MET A 43 9.03 -4.10 2.34
CA MET A 43 7.75 -4.27 3.05
C MET A 43 7.14 -5.66 2.85
N THR A 44 7.52 -6.39 1.80
CA THR A 44 7.00 -7.75 1.56
C THR A 44 7.98 -8.83 2.04
N ALA A 45 9.27 -8.67 1.76
CA ALA A 45 10.30 -9.66 2.05
C ALA A 45 10.64 -9.73 3.55
N ILE A 46 10.76 -8.57 4.22
CA ILE A 46 11.16 -8.52 5.64
C ILE A 46 10.16 -9.26 6.53
N PRO A 47 8.83 -9.04 6.43
CA PRO A 47 7.87 -9.80 7.23
C PRO A 47 7.91 -11.31 6.94
N ALA A 48 8.12 -11.72 5.69
CA ALA A 48 8.25 -13.13 5.32
C ALA A 48 9.47 -13.78 6.00
N ARG A 49 10.61 -13.09 6.01
CA ARG A 49 11.82 -13.57 6.69
C ARG A 49 11.70 -13.58 8.20
N VAL A 50 11.12 -12.53 8.78
CA VAL A 50 10.82 -12.48 10.22
C VAL A 50 9.88 -13.62 10.63
N ALA A 51 8.91 -13.98 9.79
CA ALA A 51 8.01 -15.12 10.04
C ALA A 51 8.73 -16.48 9.95
N GLY A 52 9.89 -16.56 9.29
CA GLY A 52 10.66 -17.79 9.10
C GLY A 52 10.35 -18.51 7.78
N VAL A 53 9.82 -17.83 6.77
CA VAL A 53 9.59 -18.42 5.44
C VAL A 53 10.93 -18.86 4.85
N ALA A 54 11.01 -20.13 4.43
CA ALA A 54 12.23 -20.72 3.92
C ALA A 54 12.59 -20.22 2.52
N GLU A 55 11.61 -20.12 1.63
CA GLU A 55 11.82 -19.69 0.24
C GLU A 55 10.95 -18.47 -0.09
N VAL A 56 11.60 -17.34 -0.42
CA VAL A 56 10.99 -16.06 -0.75
C VAL A 56 11.36 -15.70 -2.18
N TYR A 57 10.37 -15.64 -3.04
CA TYR A 57 10.53 -15.40 -4.47
C TYR A 57 9.94 -14.07 -4.88
N MET A 58 10.64 -13.35 -5.75
CA MET A 58 10.19 -12.07 -6.27
C MET A 58 9.93 -12.18 -7.78
N ALA A 59 8.75 -11.78 -8.22
CA ALA A 59 8.45 -11.54 -9.63
C ALA A 59 8.34 -10.03 -9.88
N THR A 60 9.03 -9.54 -10.92
CA THR A 60 8.99 -8.13 -11.30
C THR A 60 9.13 -7.97 -12.81
N PRO A 61 8.44 -7.00 -13.44
CA PRO A 61 8.67 -6.70 -14.85
C PRO A 61 10.10 -6.18 -15.06
N ALA A 62 10.71 -6.61 -16.16
CA ALA A 62 11.97 -6.07 -16.65
C ALA A 62 11.72 -4.89 -17.61
N ALA A 63 12.69 -3.98 -17.73
CA ALA A 63 12.67 -2.93 -18.73
C ALA A 63 12.82 -3.51 -20.16
N GLY A 64 12.66 -2.67 -21.18
CA GLY A 64 12.71 -3.10 -22.59
C GLY A 64 14.05 -3.75 -22.99
N ASP A 65 15.14 -3.41 -22.30
CA ASP A 65 16.46 -4.02 -22.45
C ASP A 65 16.65 -5.31 -21.62
N GLY A 66 15.60 -5.77 -20.92
CA GLY A 66 15.63 -6.94 -20.05
C GLY A 66 16.24 -6.70 -18.67
N SER A 67 16.59 -5.46 -18.32
CA SER A 67 17.16 -5.11 -17.03
C SER A 67 16.10 -5.00 -15.92
N VAL A 68 16.54 -5.19 -14.67
CA VAL A 68 15.77 -4.90 -13.46
C VAL A 68 16.53 -3.82 -12.71
N SER A 69 15.81 -2.83 -12.16
CA SER A 69 16.44 -1.73 -11.43
C SER A 69 17.42 -2.23 -10.35
N PRO A 70 18.66 -1.71 -10.31
CA PRO A 70 19.63 -2.05 -9.27
C PRO A 70 19.13 -1.79 -7.84
N LEU A 71 18.25 -0.79 -7.65
CA LEU A 71 17.66 -0.52 -6.34
C LEU A 71 16.73 -1.64 -5.87
N LYS A 72 15.96 -2.24 -6.79
CA LYS A 72 15.12 -3.40 -6.47
C LYS A 72 15.98 -4.62 -6.14
N LEU A 73 17.08 -4.82 -6.88
CA LEU A 73 18.01 -5.93 -6.65
C LEU A 73 18.74 -5.80 -5.31
N ALA A 74 19.23 -4.60 -4.98
CA ALA A 74 19.87 -4.33 -3.70
C ALA A 74 18.90 -4.51 -2.52
N ALA A 75 17.67 -4.01 -2.64
CA ALA A 75 16.64 -4.22 -1.62
C ALA A 75 16.29 -5.70 -1.44
N ALA A 76 16.24 -6.46 -2.54
CA ALA A 76 15.97 -7.89 -2.53
C ALA A 76 17.10 -8.67 -1.84
N ASP A 77 18.36 -8.34 -2.13
CA ASP A 77 19.52 -8.94 -1.46
C ASP A 77 19.53 -8.64 0.05
N ILE A 78 19.35 -7.36 0.43
CA ILE A 78 19.29 -6.93 1.83
C ILE A 78 18.16 -7.63 2.60
N ALA A 79 16.98 -7.76 1.99
CA ALA A 79 15.84 -8.41 2.63
C ALA A 79 15.85 -9.94 2.52
N GLY A 80 16.89 -10.51 1.89
CA GLY A 80 17.06 -11.93 1.71
C GLY A 80 16.01 -12.54 0.79
N VAL A 81 15.85 -12.08 -0.44
CA VAL A 81 15.03 -12.76 -1.47
C VAL A 81 15.88 -13.86 -2.12
N ASP A 82 15.36 -15.08 -2.25
CA ASP A 82 16.14 -16.22 -2.76
C ASP A 82 16.26 -16.22 -4.29
N SER A 83 15.22 -15.77 -4.99
CA SER A 83 15.20 -15.76 -6.45
C SER A 83 14.33 -14.64 -7.00
N ILE A 84 14.80 -14.05 -8.09
CA ILE A 84 14.14 -12.94 -8.77
C ILE A 84 13.82 -13.37 -10.20
N PHE A 85 12.54 -13.31 -10.55
CA PHE A 85 12.00 -13.67 -11.85
C PHE A 85 11.62 -12.41 -12.62
N ARG A 86 12.14 -12.30 -13.84
CA ARG A 86 11.82 -11.23 -14.80
C ARG A 86 10.47 -11.49 -15.46
N ALA A 87 9.41 -11.41 -14.66
CA ALA A 87 8.03 -11.65 -15.08
C ALA A 87 7.12 -10.59 -14.43
N GLY A 88 6.25 -9.96 -15.23
CA GLY A 88 5.26 -8.98 -14.80
C GLY A 88 3.83 -9.46 -15.02
N GLY A 89 2.84 -8.68 -14.56
CA GLY A 89 1.42 -8.86 -14.89
C GLY A 89 0.78 -10.17 -14.40
N ALA A 90 -0.36 -10.51 -15.01
CA ALA A 90 -1.15 -11.68 -14.66
C ALA A 90 -0.39 -13.01 -14.86
N GLN A 91 0.48 -13.07 -15.86
CA GLN A 91 1.31 -14.23 -16.16
C GLN A 91 2.34 -14.54 -15.06
N ALA A 92 2.88 -13.51 -14.40
CA ALA A 92 3.76 -13.71 -13.24
C ALA A 92 3.00 -14.31 -12.06
N ILE A 93 1.77 -13.82 -11.81
CA ILE A 93 0.90 -14.35 -10.77
C ILE A 93 0.53 -15.81 -11.06
N ALA A 94 0.20 -16.12 -12.31
CA ALA A 94 -0.07 -17.50 -12.73
C ALA A 94 1.16 -18.40 -12.52
N ALA A 95 2.35 -17.97 -12.94
CA ALA A 95 3.56 -18.75 -12.77
C ALA A 95 3.90 -19.01 -11.28
N LEU A 96 3.70 -18.03 -10.40
CA LEU A 96 3.86 -18.24 -8.96
C LEU A 96 2.79 -19.19 -8.39
N ALA A 97 1.53 -19.08 -8.85
CA ALA A 97 0.43 -19.86 -8.31
C ALA A 97 0.43 -21.33 -8.74
N PHE A 98 0.78 -21.60 -10.02
CA PHE A 98 0.75 -22.94 -10.61
C PHE A 98 2.14 -23.58 -10.69
N GLY A 99 3.20 -22.77 -10.69
CA GLY A 99 4.55 -23.20 -11.02
C GLY A 99 4.79 -23.31 -12.53
N SER A 100 6.06 -23.30 -12.92
CA SER A 100 6.54 -23.63 -14.26
C SER A 100 7.87 -24.40 -14.17
N GLU A 101 8.49 -24.72 -15.31
CA GLU A 101 9.82 -25.32 -15.36
C GLU A 101 10.89 -24.44 -14.67
N SER A 102 10.68 -23.12 -14.62
CA SER A 102 11.64 -22.15 -14.08
C SER A 102 11.17 -21.43 -12.81
N ILE A 103 9.86 -21.35 -12.57
CA ILE A 103 9.29 -20.63 -11.42
C ILE A 103 8.62 -21.65 -10.49
N PRO A 104 9.15 -21.89 -9.28
CA PRO A 104 8.53 -22.82 -8.35
C PRO A 104 7.17 -22.30 -7.89
N ARG A 105 6.19 -23.21 -7.74
CA ARG A 105 4.91 -22.90 -7.10
C ARG A 105 5.12 -22.43 -5.66
N VAL A 106 4.36 -21.41 -5.26
CA VAL A 106 4.35 -20.86 -3.88
C VAL A 106 3.05 -21.16 -3.15
N ASP A 107 3.04 -20.95 -1.83
CA ASP A 107 1.87 -21.17 -0.97
C ASP A 107 1.03 -19.89 -0.80
N LYS A 108 1.66 -18.70 -0.89
CA LYS A 108 0.99 -17.39 -0.84
C LYS A 108 1.67 -16.39 -1.78
N ILE A 109 0.88 -15.52 -2.40
CA ILE A 109 1.36 -14.40 -3.22
C ILE A 109 1.00 -13.08 -2.56
N CYS A 110 1.99 -12.22 -2.35
CA CYS A 110 1.83 -10.89 -1.78
C CYS A 110 2.27 -9.79 -2.76
N GLY A 111 1.94 -8.54 -2.45
CA GLY A 111 2.40 -7.36 -3.16
C GLY A 111 1.31 -6.71 -4.02
N PRO A 112 1.38 -5.38 -4.18
CA PRO A 112 0.42 -4.60 -4.96
C PRO A 112 0.74 -4.70 -6.45
N GLY A 113 -0.24 -4.38 -7.28
CA GLY A 113 -0.06 -4.27 -8.72
C GLY A 113 -1.30 -3.68 -9.37
N ASN A 114 -1.21 -3.43 -10.68
CA ASN A 114 -2.34 -2.89 -11.43
C ASN A 114 -3.55 -3.85 -11.45
N ILE A 115 -4.65 -3.40 -12.07
CA ILE A 115 -5.91 -4.16 -12.16
C ILE A 115 -5.72 -5.60 -12.67
N PHE A 116 -4.80 -5.85 -13.60
CA PHE A 116 -4.54 -7.20 -14.12
C PHE A 116 -3.91 -8.12 -13.07
N VAL A 117 -2.99 -7.58 -12.26
CA VAL A 117 -2.39 -8.31 -11.13
C VAL A 117 -3.44 -8.58 -10.05
N ALA A 118 -4.26 -7.59 -9.72
CA ALA A 118 -5.34 -7.74 -8.75
C ALA A 118 -6.36 -8.80 -9.19
N LEU A 119 -6.83 -8.75 -10.43
CA LEU A 119 -7.75 -9.76 -10.98
C LEU A 119 -7.12 -11.15 -11.07
N ALA A 120 -5.84 -11.25 -11.43
CA ALA A 120 -5.12 -12.52 -11.44
C ALA A 120 -4.99 -13.12 -10.03
N LYS A 121 -4.64 -12.31 -9.02
CA LYS A 121 -4.61 -12.73 -7.60
C LYS A 121 -5.98 -13.23 -7.15
N LYS A 122 -7.05 -12.53 -7.52
CA LYS A 122 -8.43 -12.96 -7.25
C LYS A 122 -8.74 -14.31 -7.89
N ALA A 123 -8.34 -14.51 -9.15
CA ALA A 123 -8.61 -15.75 -9.90
C ALA A 123 -7.87 -16.97 -9.36
N VAL A 124 -6.68 -16.79 -8.77
CA VAL A 124 -5.89 -17.88 -8.18
C VAL A 124 -6.10 -18.06 -6.67
N HIS A 125 -6.93 -17.22 -6.06
CA HIS A 125 -7.26 -17.34 -4.64
C HIS A 125 -7.93 -18.71 -4.35
N GLY A 126 -7.50 -19.36 -3.27
CA GLY A 126 -7.93 -20.71 -2.91
C GLY A 126 -7.01 -21.81 -3.44
N LEU A 127 -6.30 -21.57 -4.56
CA LEU A 127 -5.16 -22.40 -4.95
C LEU A 127 -3.88 -22.00 -4.20
N VAL A 128 -3.72 -20.70 -4.00
CA VAL A 128 -2.70 -20.08 -3.15
C VAL A 128 -3.35 -19.02 -2.27
N GLY A 129 -2.72 -18.72 -1.14
CA GLY A 129 -3.08 -17.56 -0.34
C GLY A 129 -2.79 -16.26 -1.11
N ILE A 130 -3.56 -15.21 -0.84
CA ILE A 130 -3.22 -13.83 -1.24
C ILE A 130 -3.29 -12.94 0.00
N ASP A 131 -2.57 -11.83 -0.01
CA ASP A 131 -2.61 -10.78 1.02
C ASP A 131 -3.87 -9.91 0.92
N GLY A 132 -4.32 -9.62 -0.29
CA GLY A 132 -5.53 -8.83 -0.53
C GLY A 132 -5.74 -8.51 -2.01
N ILE A 133 -6.91 -7.95 -2.30
CA ILE A 133 -7.22 -7.29 -3.57
C ILE A 133 -7.18 -5.79 -3.30
N PHE A 134 -6.13 -5.15 -3.79
CA PHE A 134 -5.90 -3.72 -3.57
C PHE A 134 -6.56 -2.93 -4.71
N GLY A 135 -7.24 -1.85 -4.34
CA GLY A 135 -7.74 -0.83 -5.26
C GLY A 135 -6.63 0.15 -5.66
N PRO A 136 -7.00 1.24 -6.36
CA PRO A 136 -6.16 2.43 -6.46
C PRO A 136 -5.80 2.95 -5.06
N THR A 137 -4.69 3.68 -4.97
CA THR A 137 -4.25 4.24 -3.69
C THR A 137 -5.15 5.38 -3.23
N GLU A 138 -5.37 5.46 -1.92
CA GLU A 138 -6.26 6.45 -1.31
C GLU A 138 -5.53 7.23 -0.21
N THR A 139 -5.88 8.50 -0.04
CA THR A 139 -5.45 9.32 1.09
C THR A 139 -6.55 10.24 1.53
N LEU A 140 -6.85 10.17 2.82
CA LEU A 140 -7.83 11.01 3.47
C LEU A 140 -7.13 11.85 4.54
N VAL A 141 -7.21 13.17 4.40
CA VAL A 141 -6.70 14.14 5.37
C VAL A 141 -7.90 14.69 6.15
N VAL A 142 -7.94 14.46 7.46
CA VAL A 142 -8.86 15.15 8.37
C VAL A 142 -8.11 16.32 8.99
N ALA A 143 -8.60 17.54 8.78
CA ALA A 143 -7.91 18.76 9.18
C ALA A 143 -8.80 19.73 9.97
N ASP A 144 -8.28 20.31 11.05
CA ASP A 144 -8.93 21.40 11.78
C ASP A 144 -8.45 22.78 11.29
N ASP A 145 -9.07 23.85 11.79
CA ASP A 145 -8.75 25.23 11.43
C ASP A 145 -7.28 25.65 11.69
N GLY A 146 -6.55 24.89 12.51
CA GLY A 146 -5.14 25.13 12.83
C GLY A 146 -4.16 24.42 11.90
N ALA A 147 -4.63 23.57 10.99
CA ALA A 147 -3.79 22.86 10.04
C ALA A 147 -3.07 23.80 9.06
N ASP A 148 -1.87 23.40 8.63
CA ASP A 148 -1.13 24.12 7.60
C ASP A 148 -1.67 23.72 6.20
N PRO A 149 -2.24 24.66 5.43
CA PRO A 149 -2.80 24.36 4.11
C PRO A 149 -1.79 23.75 3.13
N ALA A 150 -0.53 24.16 3.20
CA ALA A 150 0.51 23.67 2.30
C ALA A 150 0.87 22.21 2.63
N LEU A 151 0.95 21.86 3.92
CA LEU A 151 1.20 20.47 4.32
C LEU A 151 0.02 19.56 3.96
N CYS A 152 -1.22 20.02 4.14
CA CYS A 152 -2.39 19.24 3.70
C CYS A 152 -2.40 19.03 2.18
N ALA A 153 -2.05 20.07 1.39
CA ALA A 153 -1.94 19.94 -0.07
C ALA A 153 -0.83 18.96 -0.47
N ALA A 154 0.33 19.04 0.18
CA ALA A 154 1.43 18.12 -0.06
C ALA A 154 1.06 16.66 0.26
N ASP A 155 0.38 16.40 1.38
CA ASP A 155 -0.11 15.06 1.76
C ASP A 155 -1.08 14.49 0.71
N LEU A 156 -2.00 15.31 0.21
CA LEU A 156 -2.95 14.91 -0.84
C LEU A 156 -2.23 14.59 -2.16
N LEU A 157 -1.28 15.45 -2.57
CA LEU A 157 -0.50 15.27 -3.79
C LEU A 157 0.44 14.07 -3.72
N ALA A 158 0.97 13.76 -2.52
CA ALA A 158 1.91 12.67 -2.30
C ALA A 158 1.36 11.32 -2.75
N GLN A 159 0.04 11.07 -2.62
CA GLN A 159 -0.58 9.89 -3.21
C GLN A 159 -1.17 10.11 -4.60
N ALA A 160 -1.68 11.31 -4.90
CA ALA A 160 -2.24 11.62 -6.21
C ALA A 160 -1.21 11.40 -7.35
N GLU A 161 0.08 11.60 -7.09
CA GLU A 161 1.12 11.40 -8.11
C GLU A 161 1.39 9.92 -8.45
N HIS A 162 0.90 8.96 -7.66
CA HIS A 162 1.18 7.54 -7.88
C HIS A 162 0.39 6.94 -9.04
N ASP A 163 -0.92 7.23 -9.11
CA ASP A 163 -1.87 6.66 -10.08
C ASP A 163 -2.96 7.70 -10.41
N ALA A 164 -3.39 7.76 -11.69
CA ALA A 164 -4.44 8.66 -12.14
C ALA A 164 -5.83 8.31 -11.56
N LEU A 165 -5.97 7.11 -10.98
CA LEU A 165 -7.16 6.67 -10.26
C LEU A 165 -7.05 6.83 -8.74
N ALA A 166 -5.98 7.46 -8.23
CA ALA A 166 -5.83 7.69 -6.80
C ALA A 166 -6.91 8.65 -6.26
N SER A 167 -7.30 8.49 -4.99
CA SER A 167 -8.36 9.28 -4.34
C SER A 167 -7.79 10.18 -3.24
N PRO A 168 -7.42 11.44 -3.55
CA PRO A 168 -7.03 12.44 -2.54
C PRO A 168 -8.27 13.15 -1.98
N ILE A 169 -8.54 12.97 -0.69
CA ILE A 169 -9.74 13.48 -0.02
C ILE A 169 -9.35 14.36 1.18
N LEU A 170 -9.87 15.58 1.23
CA LEU A 170 -9.81 16.46 2.40
C LEU A 170 -11.16 16.46 3.10
N ILE A 171 -11.17 16.26 4.42
CA ILE A 171 -12.33 16.54 5.28
C ILE A 171 -11.90 17.56 6.33
N THR A 172 -12.62 18.66 6.46
CA THR A 172 -12.27 19.73 7.41
C THR A 172 -13.48 20.39 8.04
N THR A 173 -13.28 20.99 9.21
CA THR A 173 -14.28 21.86 9.86
C THR A 173 -14.27 23.30 9.34
N SER A 174 -13.28 23.65 8.50
CA SER A 174 -13.03 25.04 8.09
C SER A 174 -13.15 25.23 6.59
N ASP A 175 -14.15 25.99 6.16
CA ASP A 175 -14.26 26.44 4.76
C ASP A 175 -13.03 27.26 4.35
N ALA A 176 -12.52 28.10 5.26
CA ALA A 176 -11.33 28.92 4.99
C ALA A 176 -10.08 28.05 4.72
N LEU A 177 -9.89 26.98 5.51
CA LEU A 177 -8.82 26.02 5.28
C LEU A 177 -9.01 25.29 3.96
N ALA A 178 -10.21 24.77 3.68
CA ALA A 178 -10.49 24.06 2.44
C ALA A 178 -10.10 24.92 1.21
N GLN A 179 -10.54 26.17 1.18
CA GLN A 179 -10.19 27.10 0.11
C GLN A 179 -8.69 27.40 0.04
N ALA A 180 -7.99 27.43 1.18
CA ALA A 180 -6.53 27.60 1.21
C ALA A 180 -5.81 26.38 0.64
N VAL A 181 -6.20 25.17 1.04
CA VAL A 181 -5.64 23.92 0.52
C VAL A 181 -5.83 23.81 -0.99
N MET A 182 -7.01 24.17 -1.51
CA MET A 182 -7.25 24.18 -2.97
C MET A 182 -6.28 25.11 -3.72
N ARG A 183 -5.94 26.28 -3.15
CA ARG A 183 -4.96 27.19 -3.75
C ARG A 183 -3.53 26.64 -3.68
N GLU A 184 -3.17 25.95 -2.61
CA GLU A 184 -1.85 25.31 -2.50
C GLU A 184 -1.72 24.13 -3.46
N LEU A 185 -2.76 23.30 -3.60
CA LEU A 185 -2.82 22.22 -4.60
C LEU A 185 -2.56 22.75 -6.02
N GLU A 186 -3.23 23.84 -6.42
CA GLU A 186 -3.00 24.46 -7.74
C GLU A 186 -1.56 24.98 -7.94
N GLN A 187 -0.91 25.43 -6.87
CA GLN A 187 0.46 25.94 -6.92
C GLN A 187 1.47 24.80 -6.99
N GLU A 188 1.39 23.85 -6.07
CA GLU A 188 2.32 22.73 -5.95
C GLU A 188 2.25 21.81 -7.17
N LEU A 189 1.05 21.54 -7.69
CA LEU A 189 0.84 20.71 -8.87
C LEU A 189 1.65 21.17 -10.09
N ARG A 190 1.90 22.49 -10.23
CA ARG A 190 2.70 23.04 -11.35
C ARG A 190 4.17 22.64 -11.30
N SER A 191 4.67 22.30 -10.12
CA SER A 191 6.08 21.95 -9.89
C SER A 191 6.37 20.45 -9.92
N LEU A 192 5.34 19.61 -9.85
CA LEU A 192 5.49 18.15 -9.82
C LEU A 192 5.98 17.58 -11.16
N GLU A 193 6.95 16.67 -11.09
CA GLU A 193 7.43 15.91 -12.25
C GLU A 193 6.29 15.07 -12.87
N ARG A 194 5.42 14.50 -12.00
CA ARG A 194 4.29 13.66 -12.39
C ARG A 194 2.95 14.42 -12.40
N ARG A 195 2.97 15.72 -12.67
CA ARG A 195 1.78 16.59 -12.59
C ARG A 195 0.57 16.07 -13.36
N ASP A 196 0.76 15.48 -14.55
CA ASP A 196 -0.37 15.09 -15.40
C ASP A 196 -1.13 13.90 -14.78
N ILE A 197 -0.44 13.05 -14.01
CA ILE A 197 -1.03 11.94 -13.26
C ILE A 197 -1.78 12.47 -12.03
N ALA A 198 -1.13 13.34 -11.26
CA ALA A 198 -1.73 13.96 -10.07
C ALA A 198 -2.96 14.81 -10.43
N ALA A 199 -2.91 15.56 -11.53
CA ALA A 199 -4.04 16.34 -12.03
C ALA A 199 -5.23 15.46 -12.38
N ALA A 200 -4.99 14.34 -13.08
CA ALA A 200 -6.04 13.40 -13.44
C ALA A 200 -6.70 12.76 -12.19
N ALA A 201 -5.91 12.43 -11.17
CA ALA A 201 -6.42 11.91 -9.89
C ALA A 201 -7.29 12.95 -9.16
N LEU A 202 -6.79 14.19 -9.04
CA LEU A 202 -7.54 15.30 -8.44
C LEU A 202 -8.85 15.60 -9.18
N GLU A 203 -8.82 15.67 -10.51
CA GLU A 203 -10.03 15.93 -11.32
C GLU A 203 -11.02 14.77 -11.30
N GLY A 204 -10.53 13.54 -11.26
CA GLY A 204 -11.35 12.34 -11.38
C GLY A 204 -11.93 11.82 -10.06
N GLN A 205 -11.18 11.93 -8.97
CA GLN A 205 -11.50 11.33 -7.66
C GLN A 205 -11.29 12.30 -6.47
N GLY A 206 -10.71 13.48 -6.70
CA GLY A 206 -10.43 14.44 -5.63
C GLY A 206 -11.70 15.01 -5.01
N LEU A 207 -11.69 15.16 -3.69
CA LEU A 207 -12.85 15.68 -2.94
C LEU A 207 -12.41 16.54 -1.75
N ALA A 208 -13.10 17.66 -1.53
CA ALA A 208 -13.00 18.45 -0.30
C ALA A 208 -14.39 18.51 0.35
N ILE A 209 -14.48 18.04 1.59
CA ILE A 209 -15.71 18.00 2.38
C ILE A 209 -15.54 18.94 3.57
N VAL A 210 -16.49 19.86 3.74
CA VAL A 210 -16.57 20.70 4.94
C VAL A 210 -17.69 20.17 5.83
N VAL A 211 -17.38 19.88 7.08
CA VAL A 211 -18.29 19.34 8.10
C VAL A 211 -18.38 20.28 9.30
N GLU A 212 -19.35 20.05 10.20
CA GLU A 212 -19.51 20.94 11.36
C GLU A 212 -18.54 20.62 12.49
N THR A 213 -18.13 19.36 12.64
CA THR A 213 -17.30 18.89 13.76
C THR A 213 -16.26 17.86 13.33
N LEU A 214 -15.18 17.73 14.12
CA LEU A 214 -14.17 16.69 13.89
C LEU A 214 -14.73 15.29 14.13
N GLU A 215 -15.70 15.14 15.03
CA GLU A 215 -16.40 13.88 15.25
C GLU A 215 -17.16 13.44 13.99
N GLU A 216 -17.80 14.36 13.28
CA GLU A 216 -18.42 14.09 11.98
C GLU A 216 -17.37 13.74 10.92
N ALA A 217 -16.24 14.46 10.90
CA ALA A 217 -15.15 14.16 9.98
C ALA A 217 -14.61 12.73 10.17
N LEU A 218 -14.42 12.31 11.42
CA LEU A 218 -13.95 10.97 11.78
C LEU A 218 -15.00 9.90 11.48
N ALA A 219 -16.29 10.19 11.69
CA ALA A 219 -17.36 9.28 11.31
C ALA A 219 -17.38 9.03 9.79
N LEU A 220 -17.19 10.07 8.98
CA LEU A 220 -17.06 9.93 7.52
C LEU A 220 -15.79 9.20 7.13
N ALA A 221 -14.65 9.48 7.79
CA ALA A 221 -13.40 8.78 7.55
C ALA A 221 -13.52 7.27 7.84
N ASN A 222 -14.18 6.89 8.94
CA ASN A 222 -14.41 5.48 9.29
C ASN A 222 -15.36 4.79 8.30
N GLU A 223 -16.42 5.47 7.86
CA GLU A 223 -17.35 4.92 6.85
C GLU A 223 -16.65 4.74 5.50
N TYR A 224 -15.77 5.68 5.13
CA TYR A 224 -14.98 5.59 3.90
C TYR A 224 -13.88 4.51 3.98
N ALA A 225 -13.31 4.28 5.17
CA ALA A 225 -12.25 3.30 5.44
C ALA A 225 -11.01 3.44 4.52
N PRO A 226 -10.34 4.61 4.54
CA PRO A 226 -9.25 4.90 3.61
C PRO A 226 -8.04 3.99 3.83
N GLU A 227 -7.28 3.74 2.76
CA GLU A 227 -5.96 3.10 2.86
C GLU A 227 -5.01 3.87 3.79
N HIS A 228 -4.99 5.21 3.68
CA HIS A 228 -4.19 6.10 4.51
C HIS A 228 -5.04 7.23 5.11
N LEU A 229 -4.93 7.44 6.42
CA LEU A 229 -5.56 8.52 7.17
C LEU A 229 -4.49 9.44 7.77
N SER A 230 -4.55 10.73 7.45
CA SER A 230 -3.73 11.79 8.08
C SER A 230 -4.62 12.64 8.97
N LEU A 231 -4.28 12.74 10.25
CA LEU A 231 -4.97 13.60 11.22
C LEU A 231 -4.17 14.90 11.40
N ALA A 232 -4.45 15.90 10.56
CA ALA A 232 -3.87 17.23 10.62
C ALA A 232 -4.65 18.12 11.60
N VAL A 233 -4.65 17.72 12.87
CA VAL A 233 -5.40 18.41 13.94
C VAL A 233 -4.49 18.73 15.12
N SER A 234 -4.90 19.71 15.94
CA SER A 234 -4.12 20.25 17.05
C SER A 234 -3.75 19.21 18.13
N ASP A 235 -4.58 18.19 18.33
CA ASP A 235 -4.37 17.10 19.31
C ASP A 235 -4.83 15.76 18.70
N GLY A 236 -4.01 15.18 17.83
CA GLY A 236 -4.34 13.92 17.14
C GLY A 236 -4.48 12.72 18.08
N GLU A 237 -3.71 12.66 19.17
CA GLU A 237 -3.75 11.53 20.12
C GLU A 237 -5.13 11.37 20.76
N ARG A 238 -5.80 12.49 21.06
CA ARG A 238 -7.17 12.51 21.59
C ARG A 238 -8.17 11.76 20.71
N TYR A 239 -7.96 11.73 19.40
CA TYR A 239 -8.90 11.16 18.44
C TYR A 239 -8.57 9.72 18.04
N LEU A 240 -7.41 9.17 18.44
CA LEU A 240 -7.00 7.81 18.07
C LEU A 240 -8.04 6.74 18.44
N GLY A 241 -8.72 6.88 19.58
CA GLY A 241 -9.76 5.94 20.01
C GLY A 241 -11.05 6.00 19.19
N GLN A 242 -11.17 6.96 18.28
CA GLN A 242 -12.34 7.14 17.40
C GLN A 242 -12.07 6.68 15.97
N VAL A 243 -10.82 6.38 15.61
CA VAL A 243 -10.46 5.80 14.30
C VAL A 243 -10.66 4.29 14.39
N THR A 244 -11.47 3.72 13.49
CA THR A 244 -11.90 2.30 13.56
C THR A 244 -11.71 1.56 12.26
#